data_AF-A0A512SXK9-F1
#
_entry.id   AF-A0A512SXK9-F1
#
_cell.length_a   1.000
_cell.length_b   1.000
_cell.length_c   1.000
_cell.angle_alpha   90.00
_cell.angle_beta   90.00
_cell.angle_gamma   90.00
#
_symmetry.space_group_name_H-M   'P 1'
#
loop_
_entity.id
_entity.type
_entity.pdbx_description
1 polymer ?
#
loop_
_entity_poly.entity_id
_entity_poly.type
_entity_poly.pdbx_seq_one_letter_code
_entity_poly.pdbx_strand_id
1 'polypeptide(L)' 'MSQEPADASEDRDDDANVGSRAELLPEERAVDSDDPEEQARVILAESQERTEQPEATRRESTQTPD' A
#
# COMPACT_ATOMS: atom_id res chain seq x y z
N MET A 1 27.16 2.85 3.35
CA MET A 1 26.22 1.78 2.97
C MET A 1 26.20 1.79 1.46
N SER A 2 26.74 0.75 0.82
CA SER A 2 26.68 0.61 -0.64
C SER A 2 25.38 -0.11 -0.95
N GLN A 3 24.46 0.55 -1.64
CA GLN A 3 23.22 -0.08 -2.08
C GLN A 3 23.53 -0.87 -3.36
N GLU A 4 23.50 -2.20 -3.23
CA GLU A 4 23.35 -3.17 -4.31
C GLU A 4 21.99 -2.96 -5.03
N PRO A 5 21.76 -3.52 -6.23
CA PRO A 5 20.67 -3.05 -7.09
C PRO A 5 19.31 -3.34 -6.46
N ALA A 6 18.71 -2.28 -5.92
CA ALA A 6 17.40 -2.16 -5.28
C ALA A 6 16.24 -2.77 -6.10
N ASP A 7 16.32 -2.62 -7.41
CA ASP A 7 15.21 -2.81 -8.37
C ASP A 7 14.54 -4.20 -8.31
N ALA A 8 15.30 -5.29 -8.31
CA ALA A 8 14.73 -6.65 -8.43
C ALA A 8 14.34 -7.29 -7.08
N SER A 9 14.73 -6.69 -5.95
CA SER A 9 14.28 -7.09 -4.61
C SER A 9 13.01 -6.36 -4.24
N GLU A 10 12.94 -5.06 -4.50
CA GLU A 10 11.77 -4.22 -4.21
C GLU A 10 10.52 -4.69 -4.96
N ASP A 11 10.62 -5.06 -6.26
CA ASP A 11 9.48 -5.64 -7.01
C ASP A 11 8.95 -6.95 -6.39
N ARG A 12 9.84 -7.81 -5.89
CA ARG A 12 9.44 -9.09 -5.26
C ARG A 12 8.85 -8.88 -3.87
N ASP A 13 9.36 -7.90 -3.14
CA ASP A 13 8.81 -7.50 -1.84
C ASP A 13 7.42 -6.85 -2.05
N ASP A 14 7.24 -6.05 -3.09
CA ASP A 14 5.95 -5.45 -3.46
C ASP A 14 4.90 -6.51 -3.83
N ASP A 15 5.23 -7.49 -4.65
CA ASP A 15 4.30 -8.60 -4.97
C ASP A 15 3.90 -9.39 -3.70
N ALA A 16 4.85 -9.63 -2.78
CA ALA A 16 4.56 -10.29 -1.52
C ALA A 16 3.70 -9.43 -0.58
N ASN A 17 3.93 -8.12 -0.56
CA ASN A 17 3.13 -7.15 0.21
C ASN A 17 1.70 -7.04 -0.33
N VAL A 18 1.54 -7.01 -1.65
CA VAL A 18 0.24 -7.04 -2.33
C VAL A 18 -0.50 -8.32 -1.97
N GLY A 19 0.15 -9.48 -2.12
CA GLY A 19 -0.45 -10.78 -1.81
C GLY A 19 -0.93 -10.89 -0.37
N SER A 20 -0.13 -10.43 0.61
CA SER A 20 -0.53 -10.44 2.02
C SER A 20 -1.70 -9.49 2.31
N ARG A 21 -1.78 -8.34 1.61
CA ARG A 21 -2.83 -7.35 1.85
C ARG A 21 -4.11 -7.61 1.04
N ALA A 22 -4.03 -8.39 -0.02
CA ALA A 22 -5.16 -8.86 -0.81
C ALA A 22 -5.95 -9.98 -0.11
N GLU A 23 -5.50 -10.48 1.05
CA GLU A 23 -6.23 -11.48 1.82
C GLU A 23 -7.56 -10.90 2.34
N LEU A 24 -8.66 -11.30 1.71
CA LEU A 24 -10.00 -10.87 2.09
C LEU A 24 -10.42 -11.38 3.47
N LEU A 25 -11.05 -10.52 4.26
CA LEU A 25 -11.76 -10.89 5.48
C LEU A 25 -13.02 -11.72 5.17
N PRO A 26 -13.55 -12.52 6.12
CA PRO A 26 -14.76 -13.30 5.90
C PRO A 26 -15.96 -12.47 5.43
N GLU A 27 -16.12 -11.25 5.94
CA GLU A 27 -17.18 -10.32 5.56
C GLU A 27 -17.02 -9.83 4.11
N GLU A 28 -15.79 -9.61 3.66
CA GLU A 28 -15.48 -9.15 2.30
C GLU A 28 -15.69 -10.25 1.27
N ARG A 29 -15.34 -11.49 1.62
CA ARG A 29 -15.67 -12.67 0.80
C ARG A 29 -17.18 -12.86 0.66
N ALA A 30 -17.96 -12.48 1.67
CA ALA A 30 -19.41 -12.61 1.63
C ALA A 30 -20.07 -11.62 0.66
N VAL A 31 -19.40 -10.51 0.35
CA VAL A 31 -19.87 -9.48 -0.61
C VAL A 31 -19.17 -9.54 -1.96
N ASP A 32 -18.23 -10.49 -2.15
CA ASP A 32 -17.48 -10.74 -3.39
C ASP A 32 -16.72 -9.49 -3.89
N SER A 33 -15.76 -9.00 -3.10
CA SER A 33 -14.90 -7.87 -3.49
C SER A 33 -14.29 -8.06 -4.88
N ASP A 34 -14.51 -7.10 -5.79
CA ASP A 34 -14.22 -7.21 -7.23
C ASP A 34 -12.74 -7.54 -7.55
N ASP A 35 -11.78 -6.81 -6.96
CA ASP A 35 -10.35 -7.01 -7.18
C ASP A 35 -9.54 -6.67 -5.91
N PRO A 36 -9.27 -7.67 -5.04
CA PRO A 36 -8.51 -7.45 -3.81
C PRO A 36 -7.04 -7.12 -4.06
N GLU A 37 -6.44 -7.57 -5.16
CA GLU A 37 -5.04 -7.27 -5.47
C GLU A 37 -4.89 -5.81 -5.89
N GLU A 38 -5.81 -5.31 -6.71
CA GLU A 38 -5.79 -3.89 -7.09
C GLU A 38 -6.05 -2.97 -5.90
N GLN A 39 -6.99 -3.35 -5.03
CA GLN A 39 -7.20 -2.62 -3.78
C GLN A 39 -5.92 -2.61 -2.92
N ALA A 40 -5.22 -3.73 -2.81
CA ALA A 40 -3.96 -3.83 -2.06
C ALA A 40 -2.86 -2.93 -2.66
N ARG A 41 -2.70 -2.91 -4.00
CA ARG A 41 -1.73 -2.06 -4.70
C ARG A 41 -1.97 -0.57 -4.42
N VAL A 42 -3.22 -0.11 -4.53
CA VAL A 42 -3.58 1.29 -4.27
C VAL A 42 -3.22 1.69 -2.83
N ILE A 43 -3.61 0.86 -1.85
CA ILE A 43 -3.35 1.18 -0.44
C ILE A 43 -1.85 1.20 -0.13
N LEU A 44 -1.08 0.29 -0.73
CA LEU A 44 0.37 0.26 -0.56
C LEU A 44 1.01 1.51 -1.15
N ALA A 45 0.64 1.91 -2.36
CA ALA A 45 1.11 3.14 -2.97
C ALA A 45 0.81 4.38 -2.10
N GLU A 46 -0.43 4.51 -1.61
CA GLU A 46 -0.81 5.61 -0.70
C GLU A 46 -0.03 5.57 0.63
N SER A 47 0.30 4.36 1.12
CA SER A 47 1.06 4.20 2.36
C SER A 47 2.54 4.53 2.19
N GLN A 48 3.12 4.18 1.03
CA GLN A 48 4.46 4.60 0.65
C GLN A 48 4.52 6.12 0.54
N GLU A 49 3.57 6.75 -0.14
CA GLU A 49 3.49 8.22 -0.25
C GLU A 49 3.43 8.91 1.12
N ARG A 50 2.60 8.41 2.05
CA ARG A 50 2.55 8.93 3.43
C ARG A 50 3.84 8.73 4.21
N THR A 51 4.59 7.67 3.91
CA THR A 51 5.87 7.37 4.54
C THR A 51 6.97 8.30 4.03
N GLU A 52 7.00 8.53 2.72
CA GLU A 52 8.00 9.37 2.04
C GLU A 52 7.72 10.86 2.19
N GLN A 53 6.44 11.25 2.17
CA GLN A 53 5.98 12.65 2.18
C GLN A 53 4.94 12.91 3.29
N PRO A 54 5.29 12.71 4.56
CA PRO A 54 4.35 12.81 5.68
C PRO A 54 3.78 14.23 5.86
N GLU A 55 4.55 15.28 5.54
CA GLU A 55 4.07 16.66 5.67
C GLU A 55 3.11 17.05 4.55
N ALA A 56 3.38 16.63 3.31
CA ALA A 56 2.50 16.93 2.17
C ALA A 56 1.15 16.24 2.35
N THR A 57 1.18 14.93 2.59
CA THR A 57 -0.03 14.13 2.83
C THR A 57 -0.83 14.59 4.05
N ARG A 58 -0.16 15.10 5.10
CA ARG A 58 -0.86 15.71 6.25
C ARG A 58 -1.61 16.98 5.88
N ARG A 59 -1.03 17.88 5.08
CA ARG A 59 -1.69 19.13 4.64
C ARG A 59 -2.91 18.86 3.76
N GLU A 60 -2.87 17.79 2.99
CA GLU A 60 -3.97 17.36 2.12
C GLU A 60 -5.08 16.61 2.88
N SER A 61 -4.76 16.07 4.06
CA SER A 61 -5.69 15.31 4.87
C SER A 61 -6.74 16.20 5.54
N THR A 62 -8.01 15.92 5.29
CA THR A 62 -9.14 16.57 6.00
C THR A 62 -9.27 16.12 7.47
N GLN A 63 -8.51 15.09 7.89
CA GLN A 63 -8.58 14.51 9.22
C GLN A 63 -7.65 15.17 10.24
N THR A 64 -6.71 16.01 9.81
CA THR A 64 -5.77 16.69 10.73
C THR A 64 -6.12 18.18 10.78
N PRO A 65 -6.74 18.69 11.86
CA PRO A 65 -6.95 20.13 12.03
C PRO A 65 -5.60 20.84 12.26
N ASP A 66 -5.51 22.11 11.81
CA ASP A 66 -4.35 23.01 11.98
C ASP A 66 -4.02 23.29 13.46
#